data_AF-A0A565BAQ4-F1
#
_entry.id   AF-A0A565BAQ4-F1
#
_cell.length_a   1.000
_cell.length_b   1.000
_cell.length_c   1.000
_cell.angle_alpha   90.00
_cell.angle_beta   90.00
_cell.angle_gamma   90.00
#
_symmetry.space_group_name_H-M   'P 1'
#
loop_
_entity.id
_entity.type
_entity.pdbx_description
1 polymer ?
#
loop_
_entity_poly.entity_id
_entity_poly.type
_entity_poly.pdbx_seq_one_letter_code
_entity_poly.pdbx_strand_id
1 'polypeptide(L)'
;MQLPPVLICIVLQLLVGSSAYTTTNRHVSDAHWLPAVATWYGSVNGDGSDGGACGYGTLVDVKPFHARVGAVNPILFKNGEGCGACYKVRCLDRSICSRRAVTVIVTDECPGCSKTNTHFDLSGSAFGRLAISGESGPPRNRGLIPVIYRNKW
;
A
#
# COMPACT_ATOMS: atom_id res chain seq x y z
N MET A 1 59.70 30.65 -0.79
CA MET A 1 59.57 29.55 -1.77
C MET A 1 59.40 28.25 -1.00
N GLN A 2 58.17 27.76 -0.87
CA GLN A 2 57.84 26.33 -0.73
C GLN A 2 56.31 26.22 -0.89
N LEU A 3 55.89 25.30 -1.75
CA LEU A 3 54.59 25.20 -2.42
C LEU A 3 53.41 24.85 -1.46
N PRO A 4 52.15 25.17 -1.84
CA PRO A 4 50.98 24.83 -1.03
C PRO A 4 50.74 23.31 -0.99
N PRO A 5 50.10 22.77 0.06
CA PRO A 5 50.01 21.33 0.39
C PRO A 5 49.20 20.49 -0.60
N VAL A 6 48.68 21.10 -1.68
CA VAL A 6 47.75 20.49 -2.63
C VAL A 6 48.43 19.42 -3.49
N LEU A 7 49.76 19.44 -3.59
CA LEU A 7 50.50 18.50 -4.44
C LEU A 7 50.88 17.17 -3.75
N ILE A 8 50.74 17.05 -2.43
CA ILE A 8 51.10 15.83 -1.70
C ILE A 8 49.96 14.79 -1.72
N CYS A 9 48.70 15.23 -1.87
CA CYS A 9 47.55 14.31 -1.86
C CYS A 9 47.37 13.49 -3.15
N ILE A 10 47.90 13.94 -4.29
CA ILE A 10 47.65 13.26 -5.57
C ILE A 10 48.55 12.03 -5.77
N VAL A 11 49.73 11.99 -5.13
CA VAL A 11 50.70 10.89 -5.35
C VAL A 11 50.36 9.63 -4.54
N LEU A 12 49.58 9.73 -3.46
CA LEU A 12 49.17 8.54 -2.66
C LEU A 12 47.96 7.78 -3.22
N GLN A 13 47.28 8.28 -4.25
CA GLN A 13 46.10 7.64 -4.83
C GLN A 13 46.43 6.57 -5.90
N LEU A 14 47.71 6.32 -6.20
CA LEU A 14 48.12 5.33 -7.20
C LEU A 14 48.64 4.00 -6.62
N LEU A 15 48.59 3.79 -5.30
CA LEU A 15 49.08 2.55 -4.65
C LEU A 15 48.04 1.80 -3.82
N VAL A 16 46.80 2.29 -3.71
CA VAL A 16 45.70 1.53 -3.11
C VAL A 16 44.86 0.99 -4.26
N GLY A 17 45.02 -0.31 -4.51
CA GLY A 17 44.38 -1.03 -5.62
C GLY A 17 42.88 -0.76 -5.71
N SER A 18 42.36 -0.84 -6.92
CA SER A 18 40.95 -0.64 -7.25
C SER A 18 40.05 -1.54 -6.39
N SER A 19 39.62 -1.07 -5.22
CA SER A 19 38.42 -1.58 -4.60
C SER A 19 37.29 -1.21 -5.56
N ALA A 20 36.83 -2.21 -6.32
CA ALA A 20 35.57 -2.12 -7.02
C ALA A 20 34.55 -1.62 -5.99
N TYR A 21 34.07 -0.39 -6.16
CA TYR A 21 32.85 0.04 -5.49
C TYR A 21 31.78 -0.94 -5.96
N THR A 22 31.48 -1.96 -5.14
CA THR A 22 30.22 -2.66 -5.23
C THR A 22 29.18 -1.60 -4.96
N THR A 23 28.73 -0.95 -6.04
CA THR A 23 27.46 -0.27 -6.07
C THR A 23 26.48 -1.38 -5.74
N THR A 24 26.11 -1.50 -4.48
CA THR A 24 24.93 -2.26 -4.13
C THR A 24 23.83 -1.50 -4.82
N ASN A 25 23.50 -1.98 -6.02
CA ASN A 25 22.28 -1.61 -6.70
C ASN A 25 21.22 -2.06 -5.70
N ARG A 26 20.80 -1.14 -4.83
CA ARG A 26 19.51 -1.25 -4.15
C ARG A 26 18.53 -1.17 -5.31
N HIS A 27 18.39 -2.31 -5.97
CA HIS A 27 17.22 -2.67 -6.73
C HIS A 27 16.13 -2.57 -5.66
N VAL A 28 15.55 -1.37 -5.53
CA VAL A 28 14.28 -1.17 -4.87
C VAL A 28 13.43 -2.19 -5.57
N SER A 29 13.22 -3.32 -4.89
CA SER A 29 12.48 -4.44 -5.43
C SER A 29 11.21 -3.83 -5.95
N ASP A 30 10.97 -3.97 -7.25
CA ASP A 30 9.70 -3.59 -7.82
C ASP A 30 8.69 -4.43 -7.05
N ALA A 31 8.06 -3.83 -6.03
CA ALA A 31 7.55 -4.59 -4.91
C ALA A 31 6.52 -5.56 -5.47
N HIS A 32 6.85 -6.86 -5.39
CA HIS A 32 6.13 -7.92 -6.07
C HIS A 32 4.67 -7.83 -5.60
N TRP A 33 3.79 -7.55 -6.54
CA TRP A 33 2.37 -7.46 -6.25
C TRP A 33 1.85 -8.85 -5.85
N LEU A 34 1.19 -8.94 -4.71
CA LEU A 34 0.62 -10.18 -4.18
C LEU A 34 -0.87 -10.27 -4.50
N PRO A 35 -1.40 -11.47 -4.78
CA PRO A 35 -2.83 -11.65 -5.03
C PRO A 35 -3.65 -11.45 -3.76
N ALA A 36 -4.84 -10.88 -3.91
CA ALA A 36 -5.84 -10.72 -2.86
C ALA A 36 -7.25 -10.64 -3.46
N VAL A 37 -8.25 -10.56 -2.59
CA VAL A 37 -9.62 -10.20 -2.96
C VAL A 37 -10.04 -8.95 -2.21
N ALA A 38 -10.99 -8.21 -2.78
CA ALA A 38 -11.57 -7.06 -2.12
C ALA A 38 -13.10 -7.09 -2.15
N THR A 39 -13.70 -6.72 -1.02
CA THR A 39 -15.12 -6.36 -0.87
C THR A 39 -15.22 -4.93 -0.35
N TRP A 40 -16.43 -4.50 -0.01
CA TRP A 40 -16.66 -3.22 0.63
C TRP A 40 -17.80 -3.26 1.65
N TYR A 41 -17.74 -2.34 2.61
CA TYR A 41 -18.74 -2.19 3.66
C TYR A 41 -19.17 -0.73 3.85
N GLY A 42 -20.22 -0.55 4.66
CA GLY A 42 -20.76 0.75 5.02
C GLY A 42 -21.49 1.44 3.85
N SER A 43 -21.57 2.77 3.91
CA SER A 43 -22.22 3.56 2.86
C SER A 43 -21.39 3.57 1.57
N VAL A 44 -22.07 3.67 0.41
CA VAL A 44 -21.45 3.65 -0.92
C VAL A 44 -20.29 4.65 -1.06
N ASN A 45 -20.46 5.87 -0.56
CA ASN A 45 -19.42 6.90 -0.53
C ASN A 45 -18.92 7.18 0.90
N GLY A 46 -19.08 6.20 1.80
CA GLY A 46 -18.68 6.31 3.19
C GLY A 46 -17.17 6.24 3.38
N ASP A 47 -16.75 6.68 4.55
CA ASP A 47 -15.39 6.73 5.06
C ASP A 47 -14.94 5.44 5.75
N GLY A 48 -15.87 4.53 6.06
CA GLY A 48 -15.58 3.25 6.70
C GLY A 48 -16.39 3.12 7.97
N SER A 49 -15.70 2.90 9.10
CA SER A 49 -16.30 2.81 10.43
C SER A 49 -15.39 3.48 11.45
N ASP A 50 -15.99 4.26 12.34
CA ASP A 50 -15.41 4.87 13.52
C ASP A 50 -15.21 3.84 14.66
N GLY A 51 -15.83 2.66 14.56
CA GLY A 51 -15.76 1.58 15.55
C GLY A 51 -14.72 0.49 15.25
N GLY A 52 -13.76 0.74 14.35
CA GLY A 52 -12.82 -0.29 13.91
C GLY A 52 -11.85 -0.80 14.99
N ALA A 53 -11.39 -2.04 14.84
CA ALA A 53 -10.53 -2.76 15.78
C ALA A 53 -9.18 -2.07 16.08
N CYS A 54 -8.72 -1.15 15.22
CA CYS A 54 -7.50 -0.37 15.46
C CYS A 54 -7.72 0.87 16.33
N GLY A 55 -8.96 1.22 16.67
CA GLY A 55 -9.26 2.32 17.59
C GLY A 55 -9.01 3.74 17.03
N TYR A 56 -8.98 3.92 15.71
CA TYR A 56 -8.76 5.25 15.11
C TYR A 56 -9.97 6.19 15.21
N GLY A 57 -11.17 5.69 15.52
CA GLY A 57 -12.34 6.54 15.75
C GLY A 57 -12.73 7.35 14.52
N THR A 58 -13.16 8.59 14.77
CA THR A 58 -13.56 9.56 13.73
C THR A 58 -12.40 10.05 12.85
N LEU A 59 -11.16 9.60 13.11
CA LEU A 59 -10.03 9.98 12.28
C LEU A 59 -10.13 9.42 10.85
N VAL A 60 -10.94 8.37 10.63
CA VAL A 60 -11.09 7.70 9.33
C VAL A 60 -11.54 8.63 8.18
N ASP A 61 -12.27 9.71 8.48
CA ASP A 61 -12.72 10.72 7.47
C ASP A 61 -11.72 11.87 7.25
N VAL A 62 -10.77 12.08 8.15
CA VAL A 62 -9.83 13.19 8.06
C VAL A 62 -8.47 12.73 7.53
N LYS A 63 -7.65 13.69 7.08
CA LYS A 63 -6.28 13.36 6.65
C LYS A 63 -5.48 12.78 7.83
N PRO A 64 -4.63 11.75 7.60
CA PRO A 64 -4.23 11.21 6.29
C PRO A 64 -5.13 10.11 5.71
N PHE A 65 -6.11 9.62 6.48
CA PHE A 65 -7.01 8.54 6.08
C PHE A 65 -7.96 8.99 4.97
N HIS A 66 -8.78 10.00 5.23
CA HIS A 66 -9.70 10.63 4.27
C HIS A 66 -10.45 9.60 3.43
N ALA A 67 -11.14 8.69 4.12
CA ALA A 67 -11.92 7.59 3.58
C ALA A 67 -11.12 6.53 2.79
N ARG A 68 -9.78 6.52 2.91
CA ARG A 68 -8.89 5.53 2.28
C ARG A 68 -8.55 4.39 3.23
N VAL A 69 -9.56 3.86 3.91
CA VAL A 69 -9.39 2.86 4.95
C VAL A 69 -9.98 1.52 4.53
N GLY A 70 -9.66 0.47 5.29
CA GLY A 70 -10.27 -0.84 5.14
C GLY A 70 -10.03 -1.73 6.33
N ALA A 71 -10.94 -2.68 6.51
CA ALA A 71 -10.74 -3.84 7.35
C ALA A 71 -9.96 -4.91 6.57
N VAL A 72 -9.11 -5.66 7.25
CA VAL A 72 -8.39 -6.78 6.62
C VAL A 72 -8.60 -8.06 7.40
N ASN A 73 -8.48 -9.19 6.73
CA ASN A 73 -8.55 -10.48 7.39
C ASN A 73 -7.34 -10.72 8.32
N PRO A 74 -7.38 -11.77 9.18
CA PRO A 74 -6.32 -12.04 10.16
C PRO A 74 -4.90 -12.16 9.57
N ILE A 75 -4.76 -12.53 8.29
CA ILE A 75 -3.46 -12.63 7.59
C ILE A 75 -2.70 -11.30 7.61
N LEU A 76 -3.40 -10.18 7.37
CA LEU A 76 -2.79 -8.85 7.40
C LEU A 76 -3.05 -8.11 8.70
N PHE A 77 -4.15 -8.39 9.40
CA PHE A 77 -4.47 -7.74 10.67
C PHE A 77 -3.48 -8.15 11.76
N LYS A 78 -3.09 -9.43 11.78
CA LYS A 78 -2.07 -9.99 12.69
C LYS A 78 -2.27 -9.59 14.14
N ASN A 79 -3.48 -9.81 14.66
CA ASN A 79 -3.86 -9.45 16.03
C ASN A 79 -3.55 -7.97 16.38
N GLY A 80 -3.72 -7.07 15.42
CA GLY A 80 -3.51 -5.63 15.59
C GLY A 80 -2.15 -5.12 15.13
N GLU A 81 -1.15 -5.98 14.89
CA GLU A 81 0.16 -5.54 14.35
C GLU A 81 0.03 -4.87 12.97
N GLY A 82 -1.03 -5.22 12.22
CA GLY A 82 -1.32 -4.63 10.92
C GLY A 82 -1.96 -3.24 10.99
N CYS A 83 -2.35 -2.75 12.16
CA CYS A 83 -3.00 -1.43 12.28
C CYS A 83 -2.09 -0.30 11.79
N GLY A 84 -2.64 0.59 10.96
CA GLY A 84 -1.91 1.69 10.35
C GLY A 84 -1.06 1.29 9.14
N ALA A 85 -0.94 0.00 8.83
CA ALA A 85 -0.23 -0.46 7.64
C ALA A 85 -0.88 0.11 6.38
N CYS A 86 -0.03 0.55 5.45
CA CYS A 86 -0.47 1.14 4.19
C CYS A 86 -0.18 0.20 3.03
N TYR A 87 -1.20 -0.07 2.21
CA TYR A 87 -1.08 -0.89 1.01
C TYR A 87 -1.48 -0.09 -0.23
N LYS A 88 -0.81 -0.37 -1.34
CA LYS A 88 -1.36 -0.08 -2.67
C LYS A 88 -2.19 -1.29 -3.08
N VAL A 89 -3.47 -1.07 -3.41
CA VAL A 89 -4.41 -2.10 -3.88
C VAL A 89 -4.84 -1.74 -5.29
N ARG A 90 -4.82 -2.72 -6.21
CA ARG A 90 -5.16 -2.52 -7.61
C ARG A 90 -6.06 -3.64 -8.11
N CYS A 91 -7.18 -3.29 -8.70
CA CYS A 91 -8.04 -4.24 -9.39
C CYS A 91 -7.46 -4.61 -10.76
N LEU A 92 -7.68 -5.87 -11.17
CA LEU A 92 -7.11 -6.41 -12.42
C LEU A 92 -8.07 -6.36 -13.61
N ASP A 93 -9.37 -6.38 -13.37
CA ASP A 93 -10.37 -6.42 -14.43
C ASP A 93 -10.56 -5.05 -15.08
N ARG A 94 -9.99 -4.90 -16.28
CA ARG A 94 -10.01 -3.65 -17.04
C ARG A 94 -11.39 -3.26 -17.57
N SER A 95 -12.37 -4.17 -17.56
CA SER A 95 -13.74 -3.85 -17.98
C SER A 95 -14.52 -3.08 -16.92
N ILE A 96 -14.09 -3.13 -15.66
CA ILE A 96 -14.81 -2.52 -14.52
C ILE A 96 -13.92 -1.62 -13.65
N CYS A 97 -12.59 -1.74 -13.77
CA CYS A 97 -11.64 -1.08 -12.90
C CYS A 97 -10.70 -0.13 -13.64
N SER A 98 -10.31 0.95 -12.96
CA SER A 98 -9.23 1.80 -13.43
C SER A 98 -7.90 1.06 -13.39
N ARG A 99 -6.92 1.56 -14.15
CA ARG A 99 -5.54 1.07 -14.08
C ARG A 99 -4.79 1.55 -12.83
N ARG A 100 -5.38 2.44 -12.02
CA ARG A 100 -4.70 3.09 -10.89
C ARG A 100 -4.83 2.25 -9.63
N ALA A 101 -3.76 2.21 -8.85
CA ALA A 101 -3.80 1.63 -7.51
C ALA A 101 -4.32 2.65 -6.49
N VAL A 102 -5.20 2.21 -5.61
CA VAL A 102 -5.67 2.95 -4.45
C VAL A 102 -4.73 2.69 -3.28
N THR A 103 -4.46 3.70 -2.47
CA THR A 103 -3.78 3.50 -1.18
C THR A 103 -4.85 3.24 -0.16
N VAL A 104 -4.72 2.16 0.59
CA VAL A 104 -5.60 1.78 1.69
C VAL A 104 -4.77 1.73 2.96
N ILE A 105 -5.32 2.24 4.06
CA ILE A 105 -4.73 2.18 5.39
C ILE A 105 -5.59 1.21 6.21
N VAL A 106 -4.94 0.26 6.89
CA VAL A 106 -5.64 -0.70 7.75
C VAL A 106 -6.10 -0.01 9.02
N THR A 107 -7.40 -0.01 9.26
CA THR A 107 -8.00 0.62 10.46
C THR A 107 -8.93 -0.32 11.23
N ASP A 108 -9.13 -1.54 10.72
CA ASP A 108 -10.09 -2.48 11.27
C ASP A 108 -9.70 -3.93 10.92
N GLU A 109 -10.37 -4.88 11.55
CA GLU A 109 -10.29 -6.31 11.27
C GLU A 109 -11.60 -6.80 10.65
N CYS A 110 -11.49 -7.73 9.69
CA CYS A 110 -12.63 -8.49 9.19
C CYS A 110 -12.45 -9.98 9.51
N PRO A 111 -12.91 -10.46 10.69
CA PRO A 111 -12.76 -11.88 11.08
C PRO A 111 -13.55 -12.83 10.19
N GLY A 112 -14.66 -12.36 9.61
CA GLY A 112 -15.54 -13.11 8.70
C GLY A 112 -15.07 -13.15 7.25
N CYS A 113 -14.03 -12.39 6.91
CA CYS A 113 -13.44 -12.40 5.57
C CYS A 113 -12.71 -13.73 5.30
N SER A 114 -12.31 -13.94 4.04
CA SER A 114 -11.62 -15.17 3.62
C SER A 114 -10.45 -15.50 4.55
N LYS A 115 -10.36 -16.75 5.01
CA LYS A 115 -9.24 -17.23 5.84
C LYS A 115 -8.05 -17.76 5.02
N THR A 116 -8.26 -18.01 3.72
CA THR A 116 -7.27 -18.65 2.83
C THR A 116 -6.58 -17.66 1.89
N ASN A 117 -7.29 -16.61 1.47
CA ASN A 117 -6.74 -15.56 0.64
C ASN A 117 -6.56 -14.28 1.45
N THR A 118 -5.57 -13.45 1.12
CA THR A 118 -5.53 -12.08 1.64
C THR A 118 -6.80 -11.35 1.21
N HIS A 119 -7.48 -10.69 2.15
CA HIS A 119 -8.78 -10.06 1.91
C HIS A 119 -8.79 -8.64 2.45
N PHE A 120 -9.18 -7.69 1.60
CA PHE A 120 -9.43 -6.30 1.95
C PHE A 120 -10.93 -5.99 1.90
N ASP A 121 -11.56 -5.70 3.03
CA ASP A 121 -12.93 -5.20 3.07
C ASP A 121 -12.88 -3.68 3.20
N LEU A 122 -13.06 -3.00 2.08
CA LEU A 122 -12.73 -1.58 1.94
C LEU A 122 -13.90 -0.68 2.33
N SER A 123 -13.62 0.55 2.77
CA SER A 123 -14.67 1.56 2.82
C SER A 123 -15.31 1.74 1.44
N GLY A 124 -16.59 2.14 1.41
CA GLY A 124 -17.28 2.40 0.15
C GLY A 124 -16.51 3.38 -0.75
N SER A 125 -15.94 4.44 -0.19
CA SER A 125 -15.08 5.37 -0.92
C SER A 125 -13.79 4.75 -1.46
N ALA A 126 -13.08 3.96 -0.66
CA ALA A 126 -11.83 3.31 -1.09
C ALA A 126 -12.09 2.29 -2.21
N PHE A 127 -13.15 1.49 -2.09
CA PHE A 127 -13.55 0.54 -3.12
C PHE A 127 -13.98 1.23 -4.41
N GLY A 128 -14.79 2.30 -4.32
CA GLY A 128 -15.22 3.08 -5.47
C GLY A 128 -14.06 3.68 -6.27
N ARG A 129 -12.93 4.00 -5.62
CA ARG A 129 -11.73 4.51 -6.29
C ARG A 129 -10.98 3.45 -7.12
N LEU A 130 -11.28 2.15 -6.95
CA LEU A 130 -10.76 1.09 -7.82
C LEU A 130 -11.44 1.08 -9.19
N ALA A 131 -12.66 1.59 -9.27
CA ALA A 131 -13.49 1.59 -10.46
C ALA A 131 -12.96 2.52 -11.56
N ILE A 132 -13.47 2.36 -12.79
CA ILE A 132 -13.34 3.39 -13.82
C ILE A 132 -13.96 4.70 -13.30
N SER A 133 -13.34 5.83 -13.64
CA SER A 133 -13.78 7.14 -13.13
C SER A 133 -15.23 7.41 -13.53
N GLY A 134 -16.10 7.64 -12.54
CA GLY A 134 -17.54 7.84 -12.75
C GLY A 134 -18.37 6.54 -12.78
N GLU A 135 -17.72 5.37 -12.79
CA GLU A 135 -18.38 4.07 -12.95
C GLU A 135 -18.16 3.17 -11.71
N SER A 136 -18.51 3.66 -10.52
CA SER A 136 -18.32 2.87 -9.29
C SER A 136 -19.31 1.70 -9.14
N GLY A 137 -20.41 1.68 -9.91
CA GLY A 137 -21.44 0.63 -9.87
C GLY A 137 -20.95 -0.76 -10.30
N PRO A 138 -20.34 -0.92 -11.49
CA PRO A 138 -19.88 -2.23 -11.99
C PRO A 138 -19.05 -3.08 -11.00
N PRO A 139 -17.99 -2.56 -10.33
CA PRO A 139 -17.28 -3.37 -9.34
C PRO A 139 -18.13 -3.66 -8.09
N ARG A 140 -19.01 -2.73 -7.66
CA ARG A 140 -19.88 -2.93 -6.50
C ARG A 140 -20.92 -4.02 -6.73
N ASN A 141 -21.47 -4.10 -7.95
CA ASN A 141 -22.45 -5.11 -8.33
C ASN A 141 -21.88 -6.54 -8.28
N ARG A 142 -20.55 -6.69 -8.35
CA ARG A 142 -19.89 -7.98 -8.14
C ARG A 142 -19.73 -8.35 -6.67
N GLY A 143 -19.78 -7.37 -5.76
CA GLY A 143 -19.57 -7.53 -4.32
C GLY A 143 -18.12 -7.83 -3.95
N LEU A 144 -17.56 -8.90 -4.52
CA LEU A 144 -16.18 -9.35 -4.35
C LEU A 144 -15.43 -9.30 -5.68
N ILE A 145 -14.25 -8.70 -5.70
CA ILE A 145 -13.40 -8.59 -6.89
C ILE A 145 -11.97 -9.09 -6.63
N PRO A 146 -11.32 -9.76 -7.61
CA PRO A 146 -9.89 -10.04 -7.54
C PRO A 146 -9.07 -8.76 -7.61
N VAL A 147 -8.11 -8.62 -6.72
CA VAL A 147 -7.16 -7.51 -6.68
C VAL A 147 -5.74 -8.02 -6.49
N ILE A 148 -4.79 -7.12 -6.65
CA ILE A 148 -3.42 -7.32 -6.19
C ILE A 148 -3.03 -6.19 -5.25
N TYR A 149 -2.09 -6.46 -4.35
CA TYR A 149 -1.62 -5.46 -3.40
C TYR A 149 -0.11 -5.50 -3.22
N ARG A 150 0.45 -4.42 -2.68
CA ARG A 150 1.84 -4.36 -2.20
C ARG A 150 1.96 -3.34 -1.08
N ASN A 151 3.00 -3.48 -0.25
CA ASN A 151 3.32 -2.50 0.79
C ASN A 151 3.56 -1.13 0.18
N LYS A 152 3.08 -0.09 0.85
CA LYS A 152 3.46 1.29 0.60
C LYS A 152 4.54 1.65 1.62
N TRP A 153 5.80 1.72 1.16
CA TRP A 153 6.95 2.18 1.94
C TRP A 153 6.72 3.59 2.49
#